data_AF-A0A9W8X9S0-F1
#
_entry.id   AF-A0A9W8X9S0-F1
#
_cell.length_a   1.000
_cell.length_b   1.000
_cell.length_c   1.000
_cell.angle_alpha   90.00
_cell.angle_beta   90.00
_cell.angle_gamma   90.00
#
_symmetry.space_group_name_H-M   'P 1'
#
loop_
_entity.id
_entity.type
_entity.pdbx_description
1 polymer ?
#
loop_
_entity_poly.entity_id
_entity_poly.type
_entity_poly.pdbx_seq_one_letter_code
_entity_poly.pdbx_strand_id
1 'polypeptide(L)'
;MKWPILLLASLASTQSIPPMMRFECSQLVVDRIDPLVNPGLTPSPHLHQIVGGNSFNATLQHDLPSQSTCTSCTFSEDFSNYWTAVLYFKARNGTFKRVPQAPSEGLKGNGGITVYYIPDTQNKTTVTAFKPGFRMLVGDAAATTPQPARKVCHRCMPASGDNSNINCGAPDAQELPKGTCAGGIRTILTFPTCWDGKNLDSPDHK
;
A
#
# COMPACT_ATOMS: atom_id res chain seq x y z
N MET A 1 51.08 25.70 27.53
CA MET A 1 50.28 24.73 26.75
C MET A 1 48.82 25.15 26.80
N LYS A 2 48.25 25.65 25.70
CA LYS A 2 46.83 25.98 25.59
C LYS A 2 46.20 24.94 24.65
N TRP A 3 45.28 24.12 25.15
CA TRP A 3 44.52 23.18 24.32
C TRP A 3 43.34 23.92 23.68
N PRO A 4 43.17 23.89 22.34
CA PRO A 4 41.95 24.38 21.73
C PRO A 4 40.86 23.32 21.88
N ILE A 5 39.75 23.70 22.52
CA ILE A 5 38.53 22.91 22.54
C ILE A 5 37.88 23.06 21.15
N LEU A 6 38.01 22.02 20.33
CA LEU A 6 37.27 21.87 19.09
C LEU A 6 35.82 21.50 19.43
N LEU A 7 34.93 22.48 19.37
CA LEU A 7 33.48 22.24 19.34
C LEU A 7 33.13 21.57 18.00
N LEU A 8 32.92 20.25 18.02
CA LEU A 8 32.21 19.57 16.94
C LEU A 8 30.74 20.03 16.96
N ALA A 9 30.39 20.92 16.03
CA ALA A 9 28.99 21.18 15.72
C ALA A 9 28.43 19.95 14.99
N SER A 10 27.68 19.12 15.71
CA SER A 10 26.86 18.08 15.09
C SER A 10 25.76 18.77 14.27
N LEU A 11 25.90 18.79 12.95
CA LEU A 11 24.80 19.05 12.03
C LEU A 11 23.78 17.92 12.19
N ALA A 12 22.82 18.11 13.10
CA ALA A 12 21.62 17.29 13.14
C ALA A 12 20.82 17.58 11.87
N SER A 13 20.89 16.69 10.89
CA SER A 13 19.98 16.70 9.76
C SER A 13 18.58 16.42 10.29
N THR A 14 17.80 17.46 10.52
CA THR A 14 16.36 17.32 10.75
C THR A 14 15.75 16.83 9.45
N GLN A 15 15.56 15.52 9.30
CA GLN A 15 14.69 15.01 8.24
C GLN A 15 13.29 15.54 8.54
N SER A 16 12.86 16.57 7.82
CA SER A 16 11.48 17.01 7.84
C SER A 16 10.64 15.92 7.19
N ILE A 17 9.80 15.26 8.00
CA ILE A 17 8.78 14.36 7.46
C ILE A 17 7.84 15.25 6.64
N PRO A 18 7.63 14.97 5.34
CA PRO A 18 6.70 15.76 4.54
C PRO A 18 5.29 15.65 5.14
N PRO A 19 4.48 16.72 5.05
CA PRO A 19 3.10 16.66 5.52
C PRO A 19 2.39 15.53 4.78
N MET A 20 1.89 14.52 5.49
CA MET A 20 1.25 13.35 4.87
C MET A 20 0.07 12.88 5.71
N MET A 21 -0.91 12.26 5.06
CA MET A 21 -1.90 11.44 5.77
C MET A 21 -1.40 10.00 5.78
N ARG A 22 -1.36 9.41 6.98
CA ARG A 22 -1.01 8.00 7.21
C ARG A 22 -2.06 7.41 8.14
N PHE A 23 -2.75 6.37 7.70
CA PHE A 23 -3.77 5.70 8.49
C PHE A 23 -3.85 4.22 8.15
N GLU A 24 -4.43 3.44 9.03
CA GLU A 24 -4.61 2.01 8.83
C GLU A 24 -6.06 1.68 8.50
N CYS A 25 -6.25 0.59 7.76
CA CYS A 25 -7.56 0.00 7.56
C CYS A 25 -7.51 -1.47 7.96
N SER A 26 -8.38 -1.84 8.89
CA SER A 26 -8.46 -3.22 9.36
C SER A 26 -9.04 -4.12 8.28
N GLN A 27 -8.65 -5.40 8.27
CA GLN A 27 -9.21 -6.40 7.36
C GLN A 27 -10.73 -6.44 7.47
N LEU A 28 -11.43 -6.11 6.37
CA LEU A 28 -12.87 -6.32 6.25
C LEU A 28 -13.12 -7.79 5.94
N VAL A 29 -12.53 -8.30 4.86
CA VAL A 29 -12.66 -9.69 4.42
C VAL A 29 -11.46 -10.12 3.58
N VAL A 30 -11.26 -11.43 3.46
CA VAL A 30 -10.37 -12.03 2.46
C VAL A 30 -11.22 -12.87 1.53
N ASP A 31 -11.33 -12.48 0.27
CA ASP A 31 -12.25 -13.10 -0.69
C ASP A 31 -11.70 -13.09 -2.11
N ARG A 32 -12.24 -13.97 -2.97
CA ARG A 32 -11.91 -14.08 -4.39
C ARG A 32 -12.84 -13.19 -5.20
N ILE A 33 -12.77 -11.90 -4.92
CA ILE A 33 -13.54 -10.87 -5.60
C ILE A 33 -12.56 -9.82 -6.10
N ASP A 34 -12.74 -9.42 -7.36
CA ASP A 34 -11.94 -8.39 -8.01
C ASP A 34 -12.80 -7.67 -9.04
N PRO A 35 -13.58 -6.66 -8.61
CA PRO A 35 -14.57 -6.05 -9.47
C PRO A 35 -13.96 -5.09 -10.49
N LEU A 36 -12.66 -4.82 -10.39
CA LEU A 36 -11.90 -4.00 -11.33
C LEU A 36 -11.33 -4.87 -12.46
N VAL A 37 -10.57 -5.93 -12.14
CA VAL A 37 -9.92 -6.77 -13.16
C VAL A 37 -10.84 -7.88 -13.69
N ASN A 38 -11.72 -8.42 -12.84
CA ASN A 38 -12.59 -9.55 -13.17
C ASN A 38 -14.06 -9.25 -12.77
N PRO A 39 -14.68 -8.21 -13.37
CA PRO A 39 -16.01 -7.75 -12.97
C PRO A 39 -17.07 -8.86 -13.10
N GLY A 40 -17.79 -9.11 -12.01
CA GLY A 40 -18.88 -10.09 -11.92
C GLY A 40 -18.45 -11.54 -11.77
N LEU A 41 -17.15 -11.83 -11.78
CA LEU A 41 -16.65 -13.20 -11.68
C LEU A 41 -16.45 -13.62 -10.21
N THR A 42 -17.24 -14.58 -9.75
CA THR A 42 -17.18 -15.13 -8.39
C THR A 42 -17.09 -16.68 -8.43
N PRO A 43 -15.95 -17.28 -8.03
CA PRO A 43 -14.72 -16.65 -7.55
C PRO A 43 -13.85 -16.09 -8.70
N SER A 44 -13.19 -14.95 -8.46
CA SER A 44 -12.15 -14.41 -9.36
C SER A 44 -10.86 -15.25 -9.29
N PRO A 45 -9.93 -15.12 -10.25
CA PRO A 45 -8.68 -15.89 -10.28
C PRO A 45 -7.74 -15.63 -9.08
N HIS A 46 -7.83 -14.45 -8.46
CA HIS A 46 -6.98 -14.02 -7.36
C HIS A 46 -7.73 -13.95 -6.03
N LEU A 47 -7.01 -14.18 -4.93
CA LEU A 47 -7.53 -13.94 -3.58
C LEU A 47 -7.02 -12.59 -3.10
N HIS A 48 -7.94 -11.75 -2.64
CA HIS A 48 -7.63 -10.42 -2.15
C HIS A 48 -7.94 -10.28 -0.67
N GLN A 49 -7.08 -9.55 0.03
CA GLN A 49 -7.45 -8.92 1.30
C GLN A 49 -8.11 -7.59 0.96
N ILE A 50 -9.31 -7.36 1.48
CA ILE A 50 -10.13 -6.18 1.22
C ILE A 50 -10.29 -5.38 2.51
N VAL A 51 -10.16 -4.06 2.41
CA VAL A 51 -10.34 -3.08 3.50
C VAL A 51 -11.10 -1.85 3.00
N GLY A 52 -11.61 -1.04 3.92
CA GLY A 52 -12.33 0.20 3.63
C GLY A 52 -13.84 0.10 3.84
N GLY A 53 -14.61 0.76 2.97
CA GLY A 53 -16.07 0.80 3.01
C GLY A 53 -16.76 -0.57 2.90
N ASN A 54 -17.93 -0.73 3.52
CA ASN A 54 -18.68 -2.00 3.58
C ASN A 54 -19.58 -2.29 2.36
N SER A 55 -19.59 -1.44 1.33
CA SER A 55 -20.36 -1.65 0.09
C SER A 55 -19.60 -2.41 -1.01
N PHE A 56 -18.39 -2.92 -0.72
CA PHE A 56 -17.57 -3.65 -1.69
C PHE A 56 -18.30 -4.88 -2.26
N ASN A 57 -18.31 -5.02 -3.58
CA ASN A 57 -19.03 -6.07 -4.29
C ASN A 57 -18.23 -6.56 -5.51
N ALA A 58 -18.64 -7.68 -6.11
CA ALA A 58 -18.03 -8.25 -7.32
C ALA A 58 -18.24 -7.44 -8.59
N THR A 59 -19.05 -6.39 -8.55
CA THR A 59 -19.23 -5.46 -9.67
C THR A 59 -19.11 -4.01 -9.18
N LEU A 60 -18.58 -3.13 -10.04
CA LEU A 60 -18.51 -1.68 -9.79
C LEU A 60 -19.64 -0.91 -10.50
N GLN A 61 -20.88 -1.34 -10.32
CA GLN A 61 -22.05 -0.74 -10.99
C GLN A 61 -22.47 0.62 -10.41
N HIS A 62 -21.98 0.97 -9.22
CA HIS A 62 -22.29 2.21 -8.51
C HIS A 62 -21.03 2.76 -7.83
N ASP A 63 -21.11 4.01 -7.37
CA ASP A 63 -20.08 4.60 -6.52
C ASP A 63 -20.11 3.93 -5.13
N LEU A 64 -19.16 3.02 -4.88
CA LEU A 64 -19.11 2.26 -3.62
C LEU A 64 -19.12 3.17 -2.39
N PRO A 65 -18.30 4.24 -2.30
CA PRO A 65 -18.28 5.12 -1.14
C PRO A 65 -19.66 5.70 -0.80
N SER A 66 -20.47 6.09 -1.80
CA SER A 66 -21.82 6.64 -1.57
C SER A 66 -22.81 5.66 -0.93
N GLN A 67 -22.55 4.35 -1.02
CA GLN A 67 -23.41 3.29 -0.45
C GLN A 67 -22.86 2.68 0.83
N SER A 68 -21.63 3.03 1.23
CA SER A 68 -21.05 2.54 2.47
C SER A 68 -21.66 3.24 3.68
N THR A 69 -21.95 2.47 4.73
CA THR A 69 -22.44 2.98 6.02
C THR A 69 -21.42 2.83 7.14
N CYS A 70 -20.37 2.05 6.91
CA CYS A 70 -19.22 1.94 7.80
C CYS A 70 -17.94 1.71 7.00
N THR A 71 -16.79 1.91 7.65
CA THR A 71 -15.47 1.69 7.09
C THR A 71 -14.59 0.95 8.09
N SER A 72 -13.63 0.18 7.60
CA SER A 72 -12.60 -0.43 8.43
C SER A 72 -11.36 0.45 8.65
N CYS A 73 -11.34 1.65 8.04
CA CYS A 73 -10.26 2.63 8.15
C CYS A 73 -10.31 3.46 9.44
N THR A 74 -9.17 4.03 9.84
CA THR A 74 -9.07 4.90 11.04
C THR A 74 -9.96 6.14 10.93
N PHE A 75 -10.05 6.75 9.74
CA PHE A 75 -10.92 7.90 9.49
C PHE A 75 -12.33 7.42 9.17
N SER A 76 -13.31 7.83 9.97
CA SER A 76 -14.72 7.47 9.81
C SER A 76 -15.34 7.96 8.50
N GLU A 77 -14.73 8.98 7.90
CA GLU A 77 -15.15 9.62 6.66
C GLU A 77 -14.57 8.93 5.41
N ASP A 78 -13.58 8.04 5.55
CA ASP A 78 -12.98 7.35 4.41
C ASP A 78 -13.74 6.05 4.08
N PHE A 79 -14.61 6.14 3.07
CA PHE A 79 -15.32 5.00 2.50
C PHE A 79 -14.65 4.42 1.25
N SER A 80 -13.42 4.81 0.93
CA SER A 80 -12.66 4.21 -0.17
C SER A 80 -12.41 2.72 0.10
N ASN A 81 -12.34 1.93 -0.96
CA ASN A 81 -11.98 0.52 -0.86
C ASN A 81 -10.56 0.28 -1.39
N TYR A 82 -9.79 -0.52 -0.66
CA TYR A 82 -8.46 -0.95 -1.06
C TYR A 82 -8.40 -2.47 -0.96
N TRP A 83 -7.83 -3.12 -1.96
CA TRP A 83 -7.63 -4.55 -1.92
C TRP A 83 -6.29 -4.95 -2.54
N THR A 84 -5.65 -5.94 -1.94
CA THR A 84 -4.31 -6.39 -2.33
C THR A 84 -4.26 -7.90 -2.42
N ALA A 85 -3.42 -8.43 -3.32
CA ALA A 85 -3.25 -9.86 -3.48
C ALA A 85 -2.70 -10.50 -2.20
N VAL A 86 -3.24 -11.65 -1.82
CA VAL A 86 -2.79 -12.40 -0.64
C VAL A 86 -1.54 -13.22 -1.00
N LEU A 87 -0.48 -13.05 -0.21
CA LEU A 87 0.75 -13.81 -0.37
C LEU A 87 0.62 -15.22 0.23
N TYR A 88 1.08 -16.22 -0.53
CA TYR A 88 1.18 -17.60 -0.07
C TYR A 88 2.63 -18.07 -0.13
N PHE A 89 3.06 -18.76 0.92
CA PHE A 89 4.29 -19.54 0.93
C PHE A 89 4.02 -20.94 0.38
N LYS A 90 4.69 -21.29 -0.72
CA LYS A 90 4.69 -22.66 -1.26
C LYS A 90 5.76 -23.49 -0.54
N ALA A 91 5.33 -24.40 0.33
CA ALA A 91 6.23 -25.30 1.02
C ALA A 91 6.82 -26.36 0.08
N ARG A 92 7.95 -26.96 0.47
CA ARG A 92 8.66 -27.97 -0.34
C ARG A 92 7.81 -29.20 -0.67
N ASN A 93 6.80 -29.50 0.16
CA ASN A 93 5.83 -30.57 -0.08
C ASN A 93 4.70 -30.18 -1.06
N GLY A 94 4.79 -29.01 -1.70
CA GLY A 94 3.79 -28.52 -2.66
C GLY A 94 2.58 -27.82 -2.05
N THR A 95 2.40 -27.86 -0.74
CA THR A 95 1.29 -27.18 -0.06
C THR A 95 1.51 -25.67 0.00
N PHE A 96 0.42 -24.91 -0.03
CA PHE A 96 0.44 -23.46 0.13
C PHE A 96 -0.05 -23.07 1.52
N LYS A 97 0.69 -22.17 2.18
CA LYS A 97 0.31 -21.58 3.46
C LYS A 97 0.18 -20.09 3.28
N ARG A 98 -0.95 -19.51 3.68
CA ARG A 98 -1.13 -18.05 3.64
C ARG A 98 -0.10 -17.40 4.55
N VAL A 99 0.60 -16.39 4.03
CA VAL A 99 1.51 -15.57 4.85
C VAL A 99 0.66 -14.69 5.76
N PRO A 100 0.83 -14.77 7.09
CA PRO A 100 0.06 -13.92 8.00
C PRO A 100 0.40 -12.45 7.79
N GLN A 101 -0.62 -11.59 7.78
CA GLN A 101 -0.41 -10.15 7.83
C GLN A 101 -0.21 -9.70 9.28
N ALA A 102 0.72 -8.76 9.49
CA ALA A 102 0.96 -8.11 10.77
C ALA A 102 0.69 -6.60 10.62
N PRO A 103 0.27 -5.90 11.70
CA PRO A 103 0.13 -4.46 11.70
C PRO A 103 1.46 -3.77 11.33
N SER A 104 1.37 -2.63 10.64
CA SER A 104 2.54 -1.79 10.40
C SER A 104 3.01 -1.11 11.70
N GLU A 105 4.24 -0.60 11.72
CA GLU A 105 4.87 -0.06 12.93
C GLU A 105 4.03 1.06 13.59
N GLY A 106 3.78 0.91 14.89
CA GLY A 106 3.03 1.88 15.70
C GLY A 106 1.51 1.88 15.47
N LEU A 107 0.99 0.94 14.68
CA LEU A 107 -0.43 0.79 14.38
C LEU A 107 -1.02 -0.46 15.07
N LYS A 108 -2.35 -0.54 15.20
CA LYS A 108 -3.03 -1.54 16.05
C LYS A 108 -4.17 -2.29 15.35
N GLY A 109 -4.48 -1.93 14.12
CA GLY A 109 -5.50 -2.53 13.28
C GLY A 109 -5.11 -3.92 12.80
N ASN A 110 -6.10 -4.65 12.33
CA ASN A 110 -5.94 -6.03 11.87
C ASN A 110 -5.60 -6.08 10.37
N GLY A 111 -4.67 -6.93 9.94
CA GLY A 111 -4.43 -7.17 8.50
C GLY A 111 -3.40 -6.25 7.84
N GLY A 112 -2.77 -5.32 8.56
CA GLY A 112 -1.49 -4.72 8.12
C GLY A 112 -1.51 -3.72 6.96
N ILE A 113 -2.69 -3.37 6.40
CA ILE A 113 -2.78 -2.36 5.35
C ILE A 113 -2.68 -0.96 5.97
N THR A 114 -1.73 -0.17 5.46
CA THR A 114 -1.55 1.24 5.80
C THR A 114 -1.58 2.07 4.54
N VAL A 115 -2.45 3.08 4.53
CA VAL A 115 -2.65 3.98 3.39
C VAL A 115 -1.87 5.27 3.64
N TYR A 116 -1.19 5.73 2.58
CA TYR A 116 -0.40 6.96 2.59
C TYR A 116 -0.88 7.89 1.48
N TYR A 117 -1.23 9.12 1.84
CA TYR A 117 -1.36 10.23 0.90
C TYR A 117 -0.23 11.22 1.15
N ILE A 118 0.70 11.28 0.21
CA ILE A 118 1.93 12.07 0.30
C ILE A 118 1.88 13.11 -0.82
N PRO A 119 1.76 14.41 -0.50
CA PRO A 119 1.84 15.48 -1.48
C PRO A 119 3.29 15.69 -1.93
N ASP A 120 3.47 16.50 -2.97
CA ASP A 120 4.80 16.97 -3.36
C ASP A 120 5.48 17.67 -2.19
N THR A 121 6.71 17.25 -1.87
CA THR A 121 7.45 17.74 -0.70
C THR A 121 7.93 19.18 -0.86
N GLN A 122 7.89 19.72 -2.08
CA GLN A 122 8.26 21.08 -2.41
C GLN A 122 7.02 21.99 -2.56
N ASN A 123 5.81 21.48 -2.27
CA ASN A 123 4.53 22.17 -2.45
C ASN A 123 4.35 22.77 -3.85
N LYS A 124 4.94 22.14 -4.88
CA LYS A 124 4.86 22.61 -6.28
C LYS A 124 3.57 22.20 -6.99
N THR A 125 2.77 21.34 -6.36
CA THR A 125 1.52 20.82 -6.92
C THR A 125 0.35 21.14 -6.01
N THR A 126 -0.76 21.58 -6.59
CA THR A 126 -2.04 21.67 -5.87
C THR A 126 -2.61 20.28 -5.68
N VAL A 127 -2.83 19.90 -4.42
CA VAL A 127 -3.51 18.63 -4.07
C VAL A 127 -5.01 18.84 -4.22
N THR A 128 -5.66 17.96 -4.97
CA THR A 128 -7.11 17.91 -5.12
C THR A 128 -7.63 16.55 -4.70
N ALA A 129 -8.85 16.51 -4.16
CA ALA A 129 -9.50 15.24 -3.84
C ALA A 129 -9.83 14.47 -5.12
N PHE A 130 -9.77 13.15 -5.05
CA PHE A 130 -10.27 12.30 -6.14
C PHE A 130 -11.77 12.55 -6.34
N LYS A 131 -12.22 12.45 -7.59
CA LYS A 131 -13.64 12.49 -7.91
C LYS A 131 -14.28 11.13 -7.64
N PRO A 132 -15.58 11.08 -7.29
CA PRO A 132 -16.32 9.82 -7.18
C PRO A 132 -16.15 8.95 -8.42
N GLY A 133 -16.02 7.64 -8.23
CA GLY A 133 -15.75 6.68 -9.30
C GLY A 133 -14.30 6.59 -9.80
N PHE A 134 -13.34 7.33 -9.21
CA PHE A 134 -11.93 7.22 -9.56
C PHE A 134 -11.36 5.82 -9.22
N ARG A 135 -10.63 5.22 -10.15
CA ARG A 135 -10.10 3.86 -10.05
C ARG A 135 -8.63 3.83 -10.46
N MET A 136 -7.87 2.98 -9.78
CA MET A 136 -6.48 2.72 -10.13
C MET A 136 -6.12 1.27 -9.82
N LEU A 137 -5.27 0.71 -10.67
CA LEU A 137 -4.60 -0.57 -10.51
C LEU A 137 -3.10 -0.36 -10.55
N VAL A 138 -2.38 -1.04 -9.67
CA VAL A 138 -0.91 -1.02 -9.65
C VAL A 138 -0.35 -2.44 -9.66
N GLY A 139 0.73 -2.62 -10.41
CA GLY A 139 1.38 -3.91 -10.60
C GLY A 139 0.87 -4.67 -11.82
N ASP A 140 1.33 -5.91 -11.93
CA ASP A 140 0.94 -6.85 -12.97
C ASP A 140 0.92 -8.26 -12.36
N ALA A 141 -0.24 -8.90 -12.43
CA ALA A 141 -0.48 -10.25 -11.95
C ALA A 141 0.40 -11.31 -12.64
N ALA A 142 0.80 -11.05 -13.89
CA ALA A 142 1.61 -11.95 -14.71
C ALA A 142 3.12 -11.68 -14.60
N ALA A 143 3.53 -10.65 -13.85
CA ALA A 143 4.94 -10.28 -13.74
C ALA A 143 5.77 -11.40 -13.08
N THR A 144 6.77 -11.88 -13.81
CA THR A 144 7.76 -12.86 -13.33
C THR A 144 9.17 -12.29 -13.21
N THR A 145 9.35 -11.04 -13.62
CA THR A 145 10.61 -10.28 -13.57
C THR A 145 10.34 -8.86 -13.08
N PRO A 146 11.37 -8.15 -12.56
CA PRO A 146 11.26 -6.73 -12.24
C PRO A 146 10.71 -5.91 -13.41
N GLN A 147 9.80 -5.00 -13.11
CA GLN A 147 9.16 -4.12 -14.09
C GLN A 147 9.95 -2.81 -14.22
N PRO A 148 9.91 -2.13 -15.39
CA PRO A 148 10.57 -0.83 -15.56
C PRO A 148 10.07 0.21 -14.55
N ALA A 149 8.76 0.23 -14.30
CA ALA A 149 8.15 1.07 -13.29
C ALA A 149 8.23 0.39 -11.92
N ARG A 150 9.07 0.94 -11.01
CA ARG A 150 9.24 0.45 -9.63
C ARG A 150 8.03 0.80 -8.75
N LYS A 151 6.90 0.15 -8.98
CA LYS A 151 5.63 0.43 -8.28
C LYS A 151 5.24 -0.60 -7.23
N VAL A 152 5.74 -1.83 -7.34
CA VAL A 152 5.51 -2.91 -6.36
C VAL A 152 6.86 -3.37 -5.85
N CYS A 153 7.11 -3.18 -4.56
CA CYS A 153 8.41 -3.47 -3.97
C CYS A 153 8.28 -4.09 -2.58
N HIS A 154 9.30 -4.82 -2.17
CA HIS A 154 9.34 -5.57 -0.94
C HIS A 154 10.60 -5.22 -0.13
N ARG A 155 10.44 -5.15 1.18
CA ARG A 155 11.54 -5.03 2.15
C ARG A 155 11.52 -6.20 3.11
N CYS A 156 12.70 -6.74 3.36
CA CYS A 156 12.91 -7.67 4.46
C CYS A 156 13.14 -6.86 5.74
N MET A 157 12.16 -6.86 6.64
CA MET A 157 12.19 -5.99 7.82
C MET A 157 13.04 -6.60 8.95
N PRO A 158 13.84 -5.80 9.67
CA PRO A 158 14.49 -6.24 10.90
C PRO A 158 13.45 -6.41 12.03
N ALA A 159 13.77 -7.21 13.05
CA ALA A 159 12.87 -7.44 14.19
C ALA A 159 12.51 -6.15 14.96
N SER A 160 13.38 -5.14 14.91
CA SER A 160 13.14 -3.83 15.54
C SER A 160 12.16 -2.94 14.77
N GLY A 161 11.73 -3.34 13.57
CA GLY A 161 11.02 -2.47 12.62
C GLY A 161 11.97 -1.52 11.88
N ASP A 162 11.47 -0.90 10.80
CA ASP A 162 12.20 0.09 10.00
C ASP A 162 11.25 1.13 9.40
N ASN A 163 11.26 2.33 9.97
CA ASN A 163 10.42 3.44 9.53
C ASN A 163 11.06 4.30 8.44
N SER A 164 12.19 3.88 7.87
CA SER A 164 12.83 4.60 6.76
C SER A 164 12.13 4.33 5.43
N ASN A 165 12.19 5.32 4.53
CA ASN A 165 11.79 5.21 3.11
C ASN A 165 10.34 4.71 2.92
N ILE A 166 9.43 5.64 2.63
CA ILE A 166 7.99 5.36 2.51
C ILE A 166 7.61 4.87 1.10
N ASN A 167 8.37 5.30 0.09
CA ASN A 167 8.17 4.93 -1.30
C ASN A 167 9.03 3.74 -1.70
N CYS A 168 8.67 3.05 -2.78
CA CYS A 168 9.57 2.06 -3.35
C CYS A 168 10.88 2.73 -3.80
N GLY A 169 11.96 2.40 -3.10
CA GLY A 169 13.32 2.86 -3.39
C GLY A 169 14.31 2.05 -2.56
N ALA A 170 15.62 2.19 -2.80
CA ALA A 170 16.59 1.47 -1.97
C ALA A 170 16.35 1.76 -0.47
N PRO A 171 16.33 0.74 0.42
CA PRO A 171 16.75 -0.65 0.21
C PRO A 171 15.67 -1.64 -0.29
N ASP A 172 14.50 -1.20 -0.74
CA ASP A 172 13.46 -2.06 -1.32
C ASP A 172 13.89 -2.70 -2.64
N ALA A 173 13.40 -3.91 -2.90
CA ALA A 173 13.59 -4.64 -4.14
C ALA A 173 12.24 -4.95 -4.81
N GLN A 174 12.20 -5.18 -6.13
CA GLN A 174 10.96 -5.62 -6.79
C GLN A 174 10.71 -7.11 -6.59
N GLU A 175 11.76 -7.85 -6.23
CA GLU A 175 11.70 -9.26 -5.90
C GLU A 175 11.33 -9.47 -4.42
N LEU A 176 10.67 -10.59 -4.14
CA LEU A 176 10.47 -11.04 -2.77
C LEU A 176 11.82 -11.34 -2.09
N PRO A 177 11.96 -11.08 -0.78
CA PRO A 177 13.14 -11.48 -0.02
C PRO A 177 13.45 -12.97 -0.15
N LYS A 178 14.72 -13.30 -0.36
CA LYS A 178 15.19 -14.69 -0.52
C LYS A 178 15.34 -15.45 0.80
N GLY A 179 15.32 -14.74 1.93
CA GLY A 179 15.54 -15.28 3.27
C GLY A 179 14.42 -14.91 4.24
N THR A 180 14.52 -15.43 5.45
CA THR A 180 13.59 -15.11 6.53
C THR A 180 13.80 -13.67 6.99
N CYS A 181 12.69 -12.94 7.11
CA CYS A 181 12.68 -11.57 7.60
C CYS A 181 12.13 -11.56 9.03
N ALA A 182 12.98 -11.18 10.00
CA ALA A 182 12.63 -11.26 11.41
C ALA A 182 11.45 -10.35 11.80
N GLY A 183 11.32 -9.19 11.15
CA GLY A 183 10.17 -8.29 11.28
C GLY A 183 9.09 -8.51 10.21
N GLY A 184 9.17 -9.59 9.43
CA GLY A 184 8.28 -9.84 8.30
C GLY A 184 8.67 -9.13 7.01
N ILE A 185 7.79 -9.22 6.01
CA ILE A 185 7.99 -8.61 4.69
C ILE A 185 7.07 -7.41 4.59
N ARG A 186 7.64 -6.22 4.37
CA ARG A 186 6.85 -5.03 4.03
C ARG A 186 6.68 -4.99 2.53
N THR A 187 5.45 -4.82 2.05
CA THR A 187 5.15 -4.60 0.63
C THR A 187 4.68 -3.17 0.43
N ILE A 188 5.27 -2.48 -0.55
CA ILE A 188 4.96 -1.11 -0.90
C ILE A 188 4.31 -1.12 -2.28
N LEU A 189 3.12 -0.51 -2.36
CA LEU A 189 2.37 -0.29 -3.58
C LEU A 189 2.33 1.22 -3.85
N THR A 190 3.03 1.67 -4.89
CA THR A 190 3.12 3.09 -5.25
C THR A 190 2.20 3.36 -6.43
N PHE A 191 1.07 4.00 -6.18
CA PHE A 191 0.14 4.42 -7.24
C PHE A 191 0.71 5.57 -8.10
N PRO A 192 0.13 5.83 -9.28
CA PRO A 192 0.47 7.01 -10.08
C PRO A 192 0.28 8.31 -9.27
N THR A 193 1.22 9.24 -9.41
CA THR A 193 1.19 10.55 -8.74
C THR A 193 0.52 11.63 -9.58
N CYS A 194 0.26 11.36 -10.86
CA CYS A 194 -0.27 12.32 -11.82
C CYS A 194 -1.61 11.81 -12.37
N TRP A 195 -2.59 12.70 -12.36
CA TRP A 195 -3.93 12.51 -12.92
C TRP A 195 -4.31 13.80 -13.65
N ASP A 196 -5.02 13.70 -14.77
CA ASP A 196 -5.39 14.86 -15.61
C ASP A 196 -6.54 15.71 -15.05
N GLY A 197 -7.07 15.33 -13.89
CA GLY A 197 -8.19 16.01 -13.23
C GLY A 197 -9.55 15.73 -13.88
N LYS A 198 -9.62 14.87 -14.90
CA LYS A 198 -10.80 14.65 -15.74
C LYS A 198 -11.20 13.18 -15.80
N ASN A 199 -10.30 12.30 -16.24
CA ASN A 199 -10.61 10.90 -16.55
C ASN A 199 -10.61 10.06 -15.27
N LEU A 200 -11.72 9.37 -14.96
CA LEU A 200 -11.84 8.62 -13.71
C LEU A 200 -11.21 7.23 -13.76
N ASP A 201 -10.94 6.74 -14.98
CA ASP A 201 -10.48 5.40 -15.25
C ASP A 201 -9.77 5.36 -16.61
N SER A 202 -8.90 4.37 -16.81
CA SER A 202 -8.27 4.05 -18.09
C SER A 202 -8.66 2.61 -18.50
N PRO A 203 -8.58 2.23 -19.78
CA PRO A 203 -8.98 0.88 -20.23
C PRO A 203 -8.24 -0.26 -19.51
N ASP A 204 -7.03 -0.02 -19.01
CA ASP A 204 -6.22 -0.97 -18.23
C ASP A 204 -6.16 -0.63 -16.74
N HIS A 205 -6.88 0.42 -16.31
CA HIS A 205 -6.93 0.96 -14.96
C HIS A 205 -5.59 1.50 -14.42
N LYS A 206 -4.57 1.71 -15.27
CA LYS A 206 -3.22 2.16 -14.90
C LYS A 206 -2.94 3.61 -15.26
#